data_AF-A0A075U1J6-F1
#
_entry.id   AF-A0A075U1J6-F1
#
_cell.length_a   1.000
_cell.length_b   1.000
_cell.length_c   1.000
_cell.angle_alpha   90.00
_cell.angle_beta   90.00
_cell.angle_gamma   90.00
#
_symmetry.space_group_name_H-M   'P 1'
#
loop_
_entity.id
_entity.type
_entity.pdbx_description
1 polymer ?
#
loop_
_entity_poly.entity_id
_entity_poly.type
_entity_poly.pdbx_seq_one_letter_code
_entity_poly.pdbx_strand_id
1 'polypeptide(L)'
;MGLFRRHKLDSKAYDEQLVDIIHDAKYDYEKARLTQDAMFESNVDTRKVLAETARAKQTYFFLLRAARGRNMRGRWATAFERPEK
;
A
#
# COMPACT_ATOMS: atom_id res chain seq x y z
N MET A 1 -20.75 -25.44 -30.03
CA MET A 1 -20.19 -25.23 -28.67
C MET A 1 -19.33 -23.98 -28.71
N GLY A 2 -19.78 -22.87 -28.10
CA GLY A 2 -19.02 -21.63 -28.07
C GLY A 2 -17.85 -21.73 -27.09
N LEU A 3 -16.62 -21.58 -27.60
CA LEU A 3 -15.42 -21.46 -26.79
C LEU A 3 -15.57 -20.25 -25.86
N PHE A 4 -15.53 -20.49 -24.55
CA PHE A 4 -15.35 -19.44 -23.55
C PHE A 4 -14.02 -18.73 -23.84
N ARG A 5 -14.09 -17.55 -24.48
CA ARG A 5 -12.94 -16.65 -24.61
C ARG A 5 -12.55 -16.22 -23.20
N ARG A 6 -11.51 -16.85 -22.64
CA ARG A 6 -10.85 -16.37 -21.42
C ARG A 6 -10.44 -14.93 -21.67
N HIS A 7 -11.02 -13.99 -20.93
CA HIS A 7 -10.57 -12.61 -20.92
C HIS A 7 -9.11 -12.63 -20.49
N LYS A 8 -8.19 -12.30 -21.42
CA LYS A 8 -6.78 -12.16 -21.06
C LYS A 8 -6.68 -10.93 -20.19
N LEU A 9 -6.34 -11.12 -18.92
CA LEU A 9 -6.00 -10.02 -18.03
C LEU A 9 -4.80 -9.30 -18.64
N ASP A 10 -4.91 -7.99 -18.86
CA ASP A 10 -3.78 -7.18 -19.30
C ASP A 10 -2.79 -7.08 -18.14
N SER A 11 -1.70 -7.84 -18.23
CA SER A 11 -0.66 -7.88 -17.22
C SER A 11 -0.01 -6.52 -17.00
N LYS A 12 0.06 -5.67 -18.03
CA LYS A 12 0.66 -4.35 -17.95
C LYS A 12 -0.25 -3.40 -17.18
N ALA A 13 -1.53 -3.38 -17.50
CA ALA A 13 -2.52 -2.59 -16.76
C ALA A 13 -2.60 -3.00 -15.29
N TYR A 14 -2.51 -4.30 -15.00
CA TYR A 14 -2.43 -4.80 -13.63
C TYR A 14 -1.17 -4.30 -12.90
N ASP A 15 -0.01 -4.33 -13.56
CA ASP A 15 1.26 -3.87 -12.98
C ASP A 15 1.22 -2.36 -12.68
N GLU A 16 0.63 -1.56 -13.58
CA GLU A 16 0.42 -0.12 -13.38
C GLU A 16 -0.49 0.16 -12.17
N GLN A 17 -1.63 -0.52 -12.07
CA GLN A 17 -2.53 -0.40 -10.92
C GLN A 17 -1.86 -0.84 -9.61
N LEU A 18 -1.07 -1.91 -9.65
CA LEU A 18 -0.34 -2.40 -8.48
C LEU A 18 0.67 -1.35 -7.99
N VAL A 19 1.31 -0.61 -8.89
CA VAL A 19 2.21 0.51 -8.53
C VAL A 19 1.44 1.59 -7.78
N ASP A 20 0.30 2.03 -8.31
CA ASP A 20 -0.52 3.08 -7.70
C ASP A 20 -1.02 2.68 -6.31
N ILE A 21 -1.52 1.45 -6.17
CA ILE A 21 -2.00 0.93 -4.88
C ILE A 21 -0.85 0.81 -3.86
N ILE A 22 0.36 0.45 -4.31
CA ILE A 22 1.54 0.43 -3.43
C ILE A 22 1.90 1.85 -2.97
N HIS A 23 1.76 2.86 -3.82
CA HIS A 23 1.99 4.25 -3.44
C HIS A 23 1.00 4.73 -2.39
N ASP A 24 -0.30 4.46 -2.58
CA ASP A 24 -1.33 4.82 -1.61
C ASP A 24 -1.14 4.07 -0.28
N ALA A 25 -0.88 2.76 -0.32
CA ALA A 25 -0.63 1.97 0.89
C ALA A 25 0.62 2.41 1.66
N LYS A 26 1.67 2.87 0.94
CA LYS A 26 2.86 3.46 1.56
C LYS A 26 2.51 4.76 2.29
N TYR A 27 1.76 5.64 1.63
CA TYR A 27 1.30 6.90 2.22
C TYR A 27 0.46 6.66 3.48
N ASP A 28 -0.49 5.73 3.42
CA ASP A 28 -1.34 5.39 4.57
C ASP A 28 -0.54 4.83 5.74
N TYR A 29 0.38 3.90 5.47
CA TYR A 29 1.25 3.34 6.51
C TYR A 29 2.08 4.43 7.19
N GLU A 30 2.70 5.30 6.40
CA GLU A 30 3.52 6.37 6.93
C GLU A 30 2.70 7.43 7.71
N LYS A 31 1.51 7.81 7.21
CA LYS A 31 0.57 8.69 7.92
C LYS A 31 0.13 8.09 9.25
N ALA A 32 -0.17 6.79 9.27
CA ALA A 32 -0.53 6.08 10.50
C ALA A 32 0.66 6.05 11.48
N ARG A 33 1.89 5.85 10.99
CA ARG A 33 3.10 5.90 11.81
C ARG A 33 3.29 7.28 12.45
N LEU A 34 3.19 8.36 11.69
CA LEU A 34 3.28 9.73 12.22
C LEU A 34 2.20 10.02 13.27
N THR A 35 0.98 9.54 13.02
CA THR A 35 -0.14 9.68 13.97
C THR A 35 0.12 8.90 15.25
N GLN A 36 0.66 7.68 15.13
CA GLN A 36 1.04 6.85 16.26
C GLN A 36 2.12 7.53 17.10
N ASP A 37 3.17 8.07 16.46
CA ASP A 37 4.27 8.75 17.13
C ASP A 37 3.73 10.00 17.89
N ALA A 38 2.89 10.81 17.24
CA ALA A 38 2.24 11.96 17.87
C ALA A 38 1.32 11.57 19.05
N MET A 39 0.60 10.44 18.95
CA MET A 39 -0.26 9.98 20.03
C MET A 39 0.52 9.41 21.22
N PHE A 40 1.71 8.83 21.02
CA PHE A 40 2.56 8.38 22.12
C PHE A 40 3.12 9.53 22.95
N GLU A 41 3.27 10.72 22.36
CA GLU A 41 3.63 11.94 23.09
C GLU A 41 2.47 12.47 23.96
N SER A 42 1.23 12.05 23.68
CA SER A 42 0.04 12.41 24.44
C SER A 42 -0.38 11.25 25.37
N ASN A 43 -0.77 11.53 26.61
CA ASN A 43 -1.23 10.50 27.57
C ASN A 43 -2.63 9.93 27.21
N VAL A 44 -2.77 9.32 26.03
CA VAL A 44 -4.03 8.82 25.43
C VAL A 44 -3.94 7.31 25.22
N ASP A 45 -5.08 6.61 25.24
CA ASP A 45 -5.16 5.18 24.90
C ASP A 45 -4.78 4.94 23.43
N THR A 46 -3.56 4.44 23.21
CA THR A 46 -2.94 4.22 21.89
C THR A 46 -3.32 2.89 21.24
N ARG A 47 -4.12 2.03 21.89
CA ARG A 47 -4.35 0.65 21.43
C ARG A 47 -4.98 0.57 20.03
N LYS A 48 -5.92 1.46 19.72
CA LYS A 48 -6.57 1.52 18.40
C LYS A 48 -5.60 1.96 17.31
N VAL A 49 -4.82 3.01 17.59
CA VAL A 49 -3.83 3.55 16.64
C VAL A 49 -2.73 2.54 16.36
N LEU A 50 -2.26 1.81 17.38
CA LEU A 50 -1.32 0.70 17.20
C LEU A 50 -1.86 -0.39 16.26
N ALA A 51 -3.14 -0.76 16.42
CA ALA A 51 -3.77 -1.75 15.56
C ALA A 51 -3.92 -1.25 14.11
N GLU A 52 -4.30 0.02 13.93
CA GLU A 52 -4.42 0.66 12.61
C GLU A 52 -3.06 0.74 11.89
N THR A 53 -2.01 1.19 12.57
CA THR A 53 -0.65 1.24 12.02
C THR A 53 -0.15 -0.16 11.65
N ALA A 54 -0.40 -1.17 12.52
CA ALA A 54 -0.02 -2.55 12.23
C ALA A 54 -0.75 -3.09 11.00
N ARG A 55 -2.04 -2.78 10.83
CA ARG A 55 -2.82 -3.17 9.65
C ARG A 55 -2.28 -2.50 8.39
N ALA A 56 -2.06 -1.17 8.42
CA ALA A 56 -1.53 -0.43 7.27
C ALA A 56 -0.15 -0.96 6.84
N LYS A 57 0.71 -1.25 7.83
CA LYS A 57 2.01 -1.90 7.62
C LYS A 57 1.87 -3.23 6.89
N GLN A 58 1.00 -4.12 7.38
CA GLN A 58 0.79 -5.44 6.78
C GLN A 58 0.30 -5.34 5.33
N THR A 59 -0.65 -4.44 5.04
CA THR A 59 -1.15 -4.19 3.69
C THR A 59 -0.03 -3.75 2.75
N TYR A 60 0.76 -2.76 3.15
CA TYR A 60 1.88 -2.26 2.33
C TYR A 60 2.90 -3.38 2.01
N PHE A 61 3.33 -4.16 3.02
CA PHE A 61 4.30 -5.24 2.79
C PHE A 61 3.73 -6.41 1.99
N PHE A 62 2.43 -6.69 2.11
CA PHE A 62 1.76 -7.68 1.27
C PHE A 62 1.83 -7.29 -0.21
N LEU A 63 1.50 -6.03 -0.53
CA LEU A 63 1.55 -5.52 -1.90
C LEU A 63 2.98 -5.49 -2.46
N LEU A 64 3.97 -5.11 -1.65
CA LEU A 64 5.38 -5.22 -2.04
C LEU A 64 5.80 -6.67 -2.34
N ARG A 65 5.29 -7.65 -1.59
CA ARG A 65 5.55 -9.07 -1.86
C ARG A 65 4.93 -9.49 -3.19
N ALA A 66 3.71 -9.05 -3.50
CA ALA A 66 3.07 -9.31 -4.79
C ALA A 66 3.87 -8.72 -5.96
N ALA A 67 4.34 -7.47 -5.84
CA ALA A 67 5.19 -6.82 -6.85
C ALA A 67 6.52 -7.55 -7.04
N ARG A 68 7.18 -8.01 -5.96
CA ARG A 68 8.40 -8.82 -6.03
C ARG A 68 8.18 -10.14 -6.77
N GLY A 69 7.07 -10.83 -6.50
CA GLY A 69 6.72 -12.08 -7.19
C GLY A 69 6.56 -11.91 -8.71
N ARG A 70 6.30 -10.68 -9.17
CA ARG A 70 6.17 -10.31 -10.59
C ARG A 70 7.44 -9.70 -11.17
N ASN A 71 8.56 -9.73 -10.45
CA ASN A 71 9.83 -9.09 -10.82
C ASN A 71 9.71 -7.57 -11.10
N MET A 72 8.71 -6.90 -10.53
CA MET A 72 8.53 -5.46 -10.70
C MET A 72 9.62 -4.72 -9.92
N ARG A 73 10.53 -4.06 -10.65
CA ARG A 73 11.57 -3.19 -10.11
C ARG A 73 11.10 -1.74 -10.17
N GLY A 74 10.07 -1.40 -9.39
CA GLY A 74 9.55 -0.04 -9.29
C GLY A 74 10.45 0.89 -8.46
N ARG A 75 10.39 2.20 -8.73
CA ARG A 75 10.88 3.25 -7.82
C ARG A 75 9.95 3.34 -6.60
N TRP A 76 9.98 2.34 -5.72
CA TRP A 76 9.21 2.33 -4.46
C TRP A 76 9.67 3.41 -3.47
N ALA A 77 10.79 4.07 -3.78
CA ALA A 77 11.43 5.12 -3.01
C ALA A 77 10.87 6.54 -3.27
N THR A 78 9.71 6.70 -3.91
CA THR A 78 9.09 8.03 -4.06
C THR A 78 8.89 8.69 -2.69
N ALA A 79 9.29 9.95 -2.60
CA ALA A 79 9.18 10.80 -1.43
C ALA A 79 7.71 10.99 -1.02
N PHE A 80 7.48 11.42 0.22
CA PHE A 80 6.16 11.83 0.72
C PHE A 80 5.65 13.06 -0.03
N GLU A 81 5.10 12.88 -1.21
CA GLU A 81 4.34 13.93 -1.89
C GLU A 81 2.90 13.46 -2.01
N ARG A 82 2.03 14.00 -1.15
CA ARG A 82 0.59 14.06 -1.42
C ARG A 82 0.00 15.34 -0.79
N PRO A 83 0.25 16.52 -1.38
CA PRO A 83 -0.70 17.63 -1.25
C PRO A 83 -1.93 17.24 -2.08
N GLU A 84 -3.10 17.43 -1.49
CA GLU A 84 -4.39 16.86 -1.88
C GLU A 84 -4.71 17.02 -3.38
N LYS A 85 -5.31 15.96 -3.99
CA LYS A 85 -5.87 15.99 -5.35
C LYS A 85 -7.35 16.37 -5.28
#